data_AF-A0A8J3MKY7-F1
#
_entry.id   AF-A0A8J3MKY7-F1
#
_cell.length_a   1.000
_cell.length_b   1.000
_cell.length_c   1.000
_cell.angle_alpha   90.00
_cell.angle_beta   90.00
_cell.angle_gamma   90.00
#
_symmetry.space_group_name_H-M   'P 1'
#
loop_
_entity.id
_entity.type
_entity.pdbx_description
1 polymer ?
#
loop_
_entity_poly.entity_id
_entity_poly.type
_entity_poly.pdbx_seq_one_letter_code
_entity_poly.pdbx_strand_id
1 'polypeptide(L)'
;MGRHMSRRAPGFVLLVLSFPLLMLGISAWKEADREAEVRAGQLRETAAATDPAERDRWASYAEYTLWRLEDAEYNRDMMLAGAGAGLLGGIVVLVTGGRRRDAELVRAAAAETAGAGAPPPPAFTACAACQWKISVAATACPQCGHPNVPVTAPVPGVAAGVVAGAPPVPAGRAQRMFYAALITLGLGSAVVIHTVLFGRLSETELVHISPYWIFPVVFGYYGLVAQRMEARLQDTHLDTVSDQLLSVIKETGLVGQVFAFLVHAPFLLVKSRQPWVTALVGSLIWAMALILFFGLVWPSL
;
A
#
# COMPACT_ATOMS: atom_id res chain seq x y z
N MET A 1 -6.88 36.94 5.23
CA MET A 1 -7.60 35.97 6.09
C MET A 1 -7.28 34.55 5.61
N GLY A 2 -6.17 33.98 6.08
CA GLY A 2 -5.78 32.62 5.69
C GLY A 2 -6.47 31.61 6.59
N ARG A 3 -7.38 30.79 6.05
CA ARG A 3 -7.96 29.66 6.78
C ARG A 3 -6.85 28.65 7.03
N HIS A 4 -6.37 28.56 8.27
CA HIS A 4 -5.55 27.45 8.72
C HIS A 4 -6.33 26.14 8.55
N MET A 5 -6.12 25.44 7.43
CA MET A 5 -6.60 24.07 7.34
C MET A 5 -5.89 23.23 8.40
N SER A 6 -6.70 22.54 9.18
CA SER A 6 -6.32 21.84 10.40
C SER A 6 -5.31 20.73 10.10
N ARG A 7 -4.16 20.76 10.79
CA ARG A 7 -3.11 19.71 10.82
C ARG A 7 -3.60 18.31 11.26
N ARG A 8 -4.91 18.11 11.44
CA ARG A 8 -5.56 16.79 11.66
C ARG A 8 -5.69 15.97 10.38
N ALA A 9 -5.53 16.58 9.19
CA ALA A 9 -5.66 15.92 7.89
C ALA A 9 -4.83 14.61 7.75
N PRO A 10 -3.54 14.52 8.12
CA PRO A 10 -2.77 13.28 7.95
C PRO A 10 -3.24 12.11 8.81
N GLY A 11 -3.64 12.38 10.05
CA GLY A 11 -4.22 11.35 10.91
C GLY A 11 -5.55 10.83 10.37
N PHE A 12 -6.36 11.73 9.82
CA PHE A 12 -7.61 11.37 9.15
C PHE A 12 -7.36 10.56 7.88
N VAL A 13 -6.35 10.91 7.08
CA VAL A 13 -5.98 10.17 5.86
C VAL A 13 -5.50 8.75 6.18
N LEU A 14 -4.66 8.56 7.20
CA LEU A 14 -4.25 7.21 7.64
C LEU A 14 -5.44 6.37 8.13
N LEU A 15 -6.41 7.01 8.80
CA LEU A 15 -7.62 6.36 9.29
C LEU A 15 -8.60 5.99 8.16
N VAL A 16 -8.71 6.84 7.14
CA VAL A 16 -9.52 6.56 5.94
C VAL A 16 -8.88 5.45 5.11
N LEU A 17 -7.55 5.44 4.96
CA LEU A 17 -6.83 4.42 4.19
C LEU A 17 -6.78 3.05 4.86
N SER A 18 -6.99 2.97 6.18
CA SER A 18 -7.08 1.69 6.90
C SER A 18 -8.45 1.01 6.75
N PHE A 19 -9.49 1.76 6.35
CA PHE A 19 -10.84 1.21 6.19
C PHE A 19 -10.97 0.20 5.03
N PRO A 20 -10.41 0.43 3.82
CA PRO A 20 -10.41 -0.58 2.76
C PRO A 20 -9.67 -1.87 3.16
N LEU A 21 -8.53 -1.75 3.86
CA LEU A 21 -7.78 -2.90 4.36
C LEU A 21 -8.59 -3.70 5.40
N LEU A 22 -9.31 -3.00 6.29
CA LEU A 22 -10.22 -3.62 7.25
C LEU A 22 -11.35 -4.38 6.53
N MET A 23 -11.98 -3.77 5.53
CA MET A 23 -13.05 -4.40 4.74
C MET A 23 -12.55 -5.64 4.00
N LEU A 24 -11.35 -5.57 3.41
CA LEU A 24 -10.69 -6.71 2.78
C LEU A 24 -10.37 -7.82 3.79
N GLY A 25 -9.92 -7.47 5.00
CA GLY A 25 -9.70 -8.42 6.09
C GLY A 25 -10.99 -9.11 6.53
N ILE A 26 -12.10 -8.38 6.65
CA ILE A 26 -13.43 -8.94 6.99
C ILE A 26 -13.92 -9.88 5.87
N SER A 27 -13.71 -9.52 4.60
CA SER A 27 -14.06 -10.38 3.47
C SER A 27 -13.25 -11.68 3.47
N ALA A 28 -11.93 -11.58 3.72
CA ALA A 28 -11.05 -12.76 3.83
C ALA A 28 -11.45 -13.66 5.00
N TRP A 29 -11.90 -13.07 6.11
CA TRP A 29 -12.42 -13.83 7.25
C TRP A 29 -13.67 -14.66 6.88
N LYS A 30 -14.65 -14.06 6.19
CA LYS A 30 -15.83 -14.80 5.73
C LYS A 30 -15.49 -15.94 4.76
N GLU A 31 -14.48 -15.72 3.91
CA GLU A 31 -13.99 -16.75 2.98
C GLU A 31 -13.33 -17.91 3.75
N ALA A 32 -12.52 -17.61 4.77
CA ALA A 32 -11.94 -18.62 5.65
C ALA A 32 -13.01 -19.43 6.40
N ASP A 33 -14.04 -18.77 6.97
CA ASP A 33 -15.13 -19.47 7.66
C ASP A 33 -15.88 -20.42 6.70
N ARG A 34 -16.15 -19.98 5.47
CA ARG A 34 -16.80 -20.81 4.45
C ARG A 34 -15.96 -22.03 4.08
N GLU A 35 -14.65 -21.87 3.86
CA GLU A 35 -13.75 -22.98 3.54
C GLU A 35 -13.60 -23.95 4.73
N ALA A 36 -13.64 -23.44 5.96
CA ALA A 36 -13.63 -24.26 7.17
C ALA A 36 -14.89 -25.14 7.27
N GLU A 37 -16.07 -24.60 6.95
CA GLU A 37 -17.33 -25.38 6.90
C GLU A 37 -17.29 -26.46 5.80
N VAL A 38 -16.78 -26.12 4.60
CA VAL A 38 -16.62 -27.08 3.49
C VAL A 38 -15.69 -28.22 3.91
N ARG A 39 -14.55 -27.92 4.53
CA ARG A 39 -13.61 -28.92 5.03
C ARG A 39 -14.25 -29.81 6.09
N ALA A 40 -14.99 -29.23 7.04
CA ALA A 40 -15.70 -30.00 8.06
C ALA A 40 -16.76 -30.93 7.43
N GLY A 41 -17.44 -30.49 6.37
CA GLY A 41 -18.32 -31.33 5.55
C GLY A 41 -17.58 -32.52 4.93
N GLN A 42 -16.49 -32.26 4.22
CA GLN A 42 -15.68 -33.29 3.59
C GLN A 42 -15.16 -34.33 4.60
N LEU A 43 -14.70 -33.90 5.77
CA LEU A 43 -14.24 -34.81 6.83
C LEU A 43 -15.37 -35.71 7.38
N ARG A 44 -16.61 -35.21 7.45
CA ARG A 44 -17.78 -36.03 7.82
C ARG A 44 -18.08 -37.08 6.76
N GLU A 45 -18.04 -36.71 5.47
CA GLU A 45 -18.22 -37.66 4.37
C GLU A 45 -17.11 -38.72 4.35
N THR A 46 -15.85 -38.33 4.58
CA THR A 46 -14.72 -39.26 4.75
C THR A 46 -14.99 -40.28 5.86
N ALA A 47 -15.51 -39.81 7.02
CA ALA A 47 -15.80 -40.69 8.15
C ALA A 47 -17.01 -41.61 7.89
N ALA A 48 -17.98 -41.17 7.11
CA ALA A 48 -19.18 -41.93 6.76
C ALA A 48 -18.94 -42.94 5.61
N ALA A 49 -17.96 -42.70 4.75
CA ALA A 49 -17.67 -43.53 3.58
C ALA A 49 -17.25 -44.96 3.97
N THR A 50 -18.02 -45.95 3.51
CA THR A 50 -17.73 -47.36 3.70
C THR A 50 -16.75 -47.92 2.66
N ASP A 51 -16.75 -47.39 1.44
CA ASP A 51 -15.80 -47.74 0.38
C ASP A 51 -14.45 -47.06 0.65
N PRO A 52 -13.33 -47.82 0.74
CA PRO A 52 -12.00 -47.23 0.92
C PRO A 52 -11.61 -46.27 -0.22
N ALA A 53 -11.99 -46.54 -1.47
CA ALA A 53 -11.64 -45.65 -2.58
C ALA A 53 -12.38 -44.31 -2.51
N GLU A 54 -13.64 -44.33 -2.07
CA GLU A 54 -14.41 -43.11 -1.81
C GLU A 54 -13.87 -42.32 -0.62
N ARG A 55 -13.50 -43.02 0.47
CA ARG A 55 -12.86 -42.40 1.64
C ARG A 55 -11.58 -41.66 1.28
N ASP A 56 -10.71 -42.29 0.48
CA ASP A 56 -9.45 -41.68 0.04
C ASP A 56 -9.69 -40.43 -0.81
N ARG A 57 -10.69 -40.44 -1.71
CA ARG A 57 -11.06 -39.25 -2.49
C ARG A 57 -11.51 -38.09 -1.60
N TRP A 58 -12.40 -38.34 -0.64
CA TRP A 58 -12.85 -37.30 0.29
C TRP A 58 -11.71 -36.78 1.19
N ALA A 59 -10.79 -37.65 1.60
CA ALA A 59 -9.59 -37.26 2.34
C ALA A 59 -8.70 -36.32 1.51
N SER A 60 -8.43 -36.65 0.24
CA SER A 60 -7.67 -35.77 -0.66
C SER A 60 -8.35 -34.42 -0.89
N TYR A 61 -9.68 -34.38 -1.02
CA TYR A 61 -10.42 -33.13 -1.12
C TYR A 61 -10.31 -32.28 0.15
N ALA A 62 -10.37 -32.91 1.34
CA ALA A 62 -10.21 -32.21 2.61
C ALA A 62 -8.79 -31.64 2.80
N GLU A 63 -7.77 -32.30 2.27
CA GLU A 63 -6.38 -31.82 2.27
C GLU A 63 -6.20 -30.62 1.32
N TYR A 64 -6.78 -30.68 0.12
CA TYR A 64 -6.79 -29.54 -0.80
C TYR A 64 -7.50 -28.31 -0.20
N THR A 65 -8.65 -28.51 0.46
CA THR A 65 -9.37 -27.43 1.13
C THR A 65 -8.61 -26.87 2.33
N LEU A 66 -7.80 -27.67 3.04
CA LEU A 66 -6.93 -27.19 4.11
C LEU A 66 -5.94 -26.12 3.60
N TRP A 67 -5.29 -26.37 2.47
CA TRP A 67 -4.35 -25.39 1.91
C TRP A 67 -5.04 -24.06 1.55
N ARG A 68 -6.26 -24.11 1.00
CA ARG A 68 -7.06 -22.90 0.70
C ARG A 68 -7.48 -22.15 1.96
N LEU A 69 -7.80 -22.89 3.03
CA LEU A 69 -8.10 -22.31 4.34
C LEU A 69 -6.88 -21.60 4.91
N GLU A 70 -5.70 -22.22 4.88
CA GLU A 70 -4.45 -21.61 5.37
C GLU A 70 -4.08 -20.33 4.60
N ASP A 71 -4.25 -20.31 3.27
CA ASP A 71 -4.01 -19.09 2.48
C ASP A 71 -5.04 -17.99 2.79
N ALA A 72 -6.30 -18.35 3.02
CA ALA A 72 -7.34 -17.41 3.42
C ALA A 72 -7.05 -16.81 4.81
N GLU A 73 -6.64 -17.64 5.77
CA GLU A 73 -6.24 -17.21 7.12
C GLU A 73 -5.00 -16.30 7.08
N TYR A 74 -3.98 -16.67 6.31
CA TYR A 74 -2.79 -15.83 6.13
C TYR A 74 -3.15 -14.45 5.55
N ASN A 75 -3.97 -14.41 4.51
CA ASN A 75 -4.42 -13.17 3.89
C ASN A 75 -5.26 -12.32 4.86
N ARG A 76 -6.15 -12.96 5.63
CA ARG A 76 -6.92 -12.30 6.70
C ARG A 76 -5.98 -11.64 7.70
N ASP A 77 -5.04 -12.39 8.25
CA ASP A 77 -4.16 -11.93 9.31
C ASP A 77 -3.24 -10.81 8.81
N MET A 78 -2.71 -10.91 7.59
CA MET A 78 -1.90 -9.86 6.98
C MET A 78 -2.69 -8.57 6.76
N MET A 79 -3.93 -8.66 6.27
CA MET A 79 -4.78 -7.49 6.02
C MET A 79 -5.24 -6.83 7.32
N LEU A 80 -5.62 -7.62 8.33
CA LEU A 80 -5.99 -7.11 9.66
C LEU A 80 -4.79 -6.49 10.37
N ALA A 81 -3.60 -7.08 10.28
CA ALA A 81 -2.37 -6.50 10.81
C ALA A 81 -2.05 -5.17 10.12
N GLY A 82 -2.17 -5.09 8.79
CA GLY A 82 -1.99 -3.85 8.03
C GLY A 82 -3.01 -2.77 8.42
N ALA A 83 -4.29 -3.13 8.55
CA ALA A 83 -5.34 -2.23 9.00
C ALA A 83 -5.08 -1.73 10.44
N GLY A 84 -4.70 -2.64 11.35
CA GLY A 84 -4.35 -2.32 12.73
C GLY A 84 -3.16 -1.38 12.84
N ALA A 85 -2.09 -1.64 12.07
CA ALA A 85 -0.92 -0.76 11.99
C ALA A 85 -1.29 0.62 11.44
N GLY A 86 -2.14 0.69 10.41
CA GLY A 86 -2.65 1.94 9.85
C GLY A 86 -3.48 2.75 10.85
N LEU A 87 -4.38 2.09 11.58
CA LEU A 87 -5.20 2.69 12.64
C LEU A 87 -4.34 3.21 13.79
N LEU A 88 -3.42 2.37 14.31
CA LEU A 88 -2.51 2.76 15.39
C LEU A 88 -1.59 3.90 14.95
N GLY A 89 -1.04 3.84 13.74
CA GLY A 89 -0.23 4.92 13.17
C GLY A 89 -1.02 6.22 13.05
N GLY A 90 -2.26 6.16 12.56
CA GLY A 90 -3.17 7.30 12.49
C GLY A 90 -3.45 7.91 13.86
N ILE A 91 -3.75 7.08 14.86
CA ILE A 91 -3.97 7.51 16.25
C ILE A 91 -2.70 8.16 16.82
N VAL A 92 -1.54 7.52 16.69
CA VAL A 92 -0.26 8.06 17.18
C VAL A 92 0.04 9.42 16.54
N VAL A 93 -0.17 9.58 15.23
CA VAL A 93 0.01 10.87 14.55
C VAL A 93 -0.97 11.92 15.09
N LEU A 94 -2.22 11.57 15.34
CA LEU A 94 -3.21 12.50 15.92
C LEU A 94 -2.83 12.91 17.35
N VAL A 95 -2.38 11.97 18.19
CA VAL A 95 -2.01 12.23 19.59
C VAL A 95 -0.69 13.00 19.70
N THR A 96 0.34 12.57 18.97
CA THR A 96 1.66 13.22 18.99
C THR A 96 1.64 14.59 18.32
N GLY A 97 0.84 14.75 17.26
CA GLY A 97 0.56 16.06 16.66
C GLY A 97 -0.07 17.05 17.65
N GLY A 98 -0.88 16.56 18.60
CA GLY A 98 -1.40 17.34 19.72
C GLY A 98 -0.28 17.77 20.69
N ARG A 99 0.47 16.81 21.23
CA ARG A 99 1.53 17.08 22.23
C ARG A 99 2.65 18.00 21.71
N ARG A 100 3.02 17.87 20.43
CA ARG A 100 4.03 18.74 19.83
C ARG A 100 3.55 20.18 19.75
N ARG A 101 2.25 20.41 19.58
CA ARG A 101 1.64 21.75 19.60
C ARG A 101 1.72 22.37 20.99
N ASP A 102 1.41 21.60 22.02
CA ASP A 102 1.54 22.04 23.41
C ASP A 102 2.99 22.38 23.74
N ALA A 103 3.94 21.56 23.29
CA ALA A 103 5.37 21.82 23.45
C ALA A 103 5.89 23.01 22.62
N GLU A 104 5.40 23.21 21.39
CA GLU A 104 5.76 24.37 20.55
C GLU A 104 5.20 25.67 21.14
N LEU A 105 3.99 25.65 21.72
CA LEU A 105 3.42 26.79 22.43
C LEU A 105 4.22 27.12 23.69
N VAL A 106 4.58 26.11 24.49
CA VAL A 106 5.42 26.29 25.68
C VAL A 106 6.84 26.76 25.32
N ARG A 107 7.45 26.25 24.24
CA ARG A 107 8.76 26.71 23.77
C ARG A 107 8.71 28.09 23.15
N ALA A 108 7.68 28.45 22.42
CA ALA A 108 7.51 29.81 21.89
C ALA A 108 7.41 30.80 23.05
N ALA A 109 6.62 30.48 24.08
CA ALA A 109 6.55 31.26 25.31
C ALA A 109 7.90 31.34 26.05
N ALA A 110 8.64 30.22 26.13
CA ALA A 110 9.94 30.19 26.78
C ALA A 110 11.05 30.89 25.98
N ALA A 111 11.00 30.85 24.64
CA ALA A 111 11.97 31.48 23.76
C ALA A 111 11.83 33.01 23.74
N GLU A 112 10.60 33.53 23.84
CA GLU A 112 10.36 34.96 24.10
C GLU A 112 10.99 35.42 25.42
N THR A 113 11.02 34.56 26.45
CA THR A 113 11.61 34.91 27.75
C THR A 113 13.14 34.73 27.82
N ALA A 114 13.76 33.92 26.97
CA ALA A 114 15.12 33.44 27.19
C ALA A 114 16.22 34.08 26.32
N GLY A 115 15.89 34.86 25.28
CA GLY A 115 16.91 35.52 24.44
C GLY A 115 17.99 34.58 23.89
N ALA A 116 17.66 33.30 23.70
CA ALA A 116 18.65 32.26 23.42
C ALA A 116 19.14 32.31 21.96
N GLY A 117 20.46 32.49 21.80
CA GLY A 117 21.14 32.59 20.52
C GLY A 117 20.93 31.39 19.60
N ALA A 118 20.92 31.67 18.30
CA ALA A 118 20.59 30.71 17.24
C ALA A 118 21.53 29.48 17.24
N PRO A 119 21.02 28.29 16.92
CA PRO A 119 21.84 27.09 16.76
C PRO A 119 22.84 27.25 15.61
N PRO A 120 24.03 26.63 15.71
CA PRO A 120 25.04 26.74 14.67
C PRO A 120 24.55 26.13 13.35
N PRO A 121 24.95 26.70 12.21
CA PRO A 121 24.51 26.24 10.91
C PRO A 121 25.05 24.82 10.58
N PRO A 122 24.29 24.00 9.84
CA PRO A 122 24.70 22.65 9.47
C PRO A 122 25.91 22.68 8.51
N ALA A 123 26.86 21.76 8.73
CA ALA A 123 28.05 21.58 7.90
C ALA A 123 27.79 20.64 6.70
N PHE A 124 28.40 20.94 5.55
CA PHE A 124 28.23 20.20 4.29
C PHE A 124 29.57 19.87 3.64
N THR A 125 29.63 18.77 2.89
CA THR A 125 30.78 18.32 2.09
C THR A 125 30.35 17.96 0.66
N ALA A 126 31.26 17.91 -0.31
CA ALA A 126 30.96 17.53 -1.69
C ALA A 126 31.14 16.02 -1.89
N CYS A 127 30.24 15.38 -2.64
CA CYS A 127 30.38 13.99 -3.03
C CYS A 127 31.59 13.80 -3.96
N ALA A 128 32.45 12.82 -3.66
CA ALA A 128 33.64 12.55 -4.47
C ALA A 128 33.32 12.19 -5.93
N ALA A 129 32.18 11.52 -6.19
CA ALA A 129 31.81 11.05 -7.53
C ALA A 129 31.13 12.12 -8.39
N CYS A 130 30.21 12.90 -7.81
CA CYS A 130 29.36 13.82 -8.59
C CYS A 130 29.43 15.28 -8.12
N GLN A 131 30.28 15.60 -7.14
CA GLN A 131 30.47 16.94 -6.57
C GLN A 131 29.22 17.57 -5.92
N TRP A 132 28.15 16.80 -5.73
CA TRP A 132 26.92 17.27 -5.08
C TRP A 132 27.14 17.55 -3.59
N LYS A 133 26.59 18.67 -3.08
CA LYS A 133 26.74 19.10 -1.69
C LYS A 133 25.83 18.27 -0.77
N ILE A 134 26.42 17.46 0.11
CA ILE A 134 25.76 16.52 1.01
C ILE A 134 26.09 16.86 2.48
N SER A 135 25.21 16.49 3.42
CA SER A 135 25.51 16.69 4.85
C SER A 135 26.67 15.78 5.26
N VAL A 136 27.52 16.23 6.19
CA VAL A 136 28.62 15.41 6.72
C VAL A 136 28.15 14.14 7.45
N ALA A 137 26.87 14.06 7.83
CA ALA A 137 26.26 12.90 8.46
C ALA A 137 25.65 11.88 7.46
N ALA A 138 25.66 12.17 6.15
CA ALA A 138 25.07 11.29 5.15
C ALA A 138 26.01 10.11 4.83
N THR A 139 25.49 8.89 4.86
CA THR A 139 26.22 7.65 4.55
C THR A 139 26.25 7.32 3.05
N ALA A 140 25.43 7.99 2.24
CA ALA A 140 25.44 7.89 0.78
C ALA A 140 25.01 9.21 0.13
N CYS A 141 25.46 9.44 -1.10
CA CYS A 141 25.00 10.57 -1.89
C CYS A 141 23.57 10.32 -2.40
N PRO A 142 22.59 11.21 -2.09
CA PRO A 142 21.21 11.04 -2.55
C PRO A 142 21.07 11.13 -4.07
N GLN A 143 22.03 11.78 -4.74
CA GLN A 143 21.97 12.02 -6.18
C GLN A 143 22.51 10.85 -7.01
N CYS A 144 23.55 10.16 -6.55
CA CYS A 144 24.23 9.13 -7.34
C CYS A 144 24.38 7.79 -6.63
N GLY A 145 23.88 7.64 -5.39
CA GLY A 145 23.94 6.40 -4.63
C GLY A 145 25.35 5.98 -4.17
N HIS A 146 26.38 6.76 -4.49
CA HIS A 146 27.74 6.43 -4.08
C HIS A 146 27.86 6.51 -2.56
N PRO A 147 28.43 5.48 -1.92
CA PRO A 147 28.67 5.50 -0.49
C PRO A 147 29.57 6.68 -0.15
N ASN A 148 29.12 7.51 0.77
CA ASN A 148 29.95 8.52 1.38
C ASN A 148 30.51 7.85 2.62
N VAL A 149 31.81 7.57 2.64
CA VAL A 149 32.45 7.11 3.87
C VAL A 149 32.33 8.28 4.84
N PRO A 150 31.46 8.20 5.88
CA PRO A 150 31.49 9.22 6.90
C PRO A 150 32.94 9.24 7.38
N VAL A 151 33.54 10.42 7.48
CA VAL A 151 34.89 10.54 8.04
C VAL A 151 34.77 10.23 9.53
N THR A 152 34.61 8.95 9.85
CA THR A 152 34.82 8.38 11.15
C THR A 152 36.32 8.27 11.27
N ALA A 153 36.91 9.20 12.01
CA ALA A 153 38.25 9.04 12.53
C ALA A 153 38.40 7.57 13.04
N PRO A 154 39.46 6.86 12.62
CA PRO A 154 39.50 5.40 12.68
C PRO A 154 39.51 4.86 14.12
N VAL A 155 38.68 3.85 14.37
CA VAL A 155 38.86 2.89 15.47
C VAL A 155 39.41 1.59 14.85
N PRO A 156 40.61 1.13 15.22
CA PRO A 156 41.20 -0.09 14.65
C PRO A 156 40.53 -1.35 15.24
N GLY A 157 40.15 -2.33 14.40
CA GLY A 157 40.02 -3.73 14.87
C GLY A 157 38.90 -4.66 14.39
N VAL A 158 38.20 -4.47 13.26
CA VAL A 158 37.19 -5.47 12.82
C VAL A 158 37.30 -5.85 11.35
N ALA A 159 37.49 -7.17 11.12
CA ALA A 159 37.65 -7.81 9.83
C ALA A 159 36.32 -8.16 9.15
N ALA A 160 36.34 -8.18 7.81
CA ALA A 160 35.21 -8.39 6.92
C ALA A 160 34.76 -9.86 6.82
N GLY A 161 33.44 -10.09 6.85
CA GLY A 161 32.81 -11.40 6.70
C GLY A 161 31.82 -11.47 5.52
N VAL A 162 32.22 -12.27 4.51
CA VAL A 162 31.46 -13.12 3.56
C VAL A 162 29.94 -12.89 3.41
N VAL A 163 29.50 -12.57 2.17
CA VAL A 163 28.08 -12.51 1.78
C VAL A 163 27.68 -13.79 1.03
N ALA A 164 26.73 -14.54 1.60
CA ALA A 164 26.07 -15.69 0.99
C ALA A 164 24.95 -15.22 0.01
N GLY A 165 24.90 -15.82 -1.18
CA GLY A 165 23.90 -15.50 -2.22
C GLY A 165 22.51 -16.08 -1.92
N ALA A 166 21.47 -15.26 -2.10
CA ALA A 166 20.08 -15.60 -1.82
C ALA A 166 19.42 -16.46 -2.93
N PRO A 167 18.46 -17.37 -2.58
CA PRO A 167 17.76 -18.21 -3.54
C PRO A 167 16.79 -17.44 -4.46
N PRO A 168 16.44 -17.98 -5.64
CA PRO A 168 15.57 -17.31 -6.62
C PRO A 168 14.13 -17.17 -6.09
N VAL A 169 13.61 -15.94 -6.15
CA VAL A 169 12.27 -15.57 -5.68
C VAL A 169 11.21 -16.02 -6.69
N PRO A 170 10.10 -16.68 -6.28
CA PRO A 170 9.01 -17.03 -7.19
C PRO A 170 8.43 -15.78 -7.87
N ALA A 171 8.28 -15.81 -9.19
CA ALA A 171 7.98 -14.65 -10.04
C ALA A 171 6.74 -13.83 -9.60
N GLY A 172 5.75 -14.46 -8.96
CA GLY A 172 4.56 -13.79 -8.43
C GLY A 172 4.84 -12.93 -7.18
N ARG A 173 5.82 -13.29 -6.35
CA ARG A 173 6.12 -12.58 -5.09
C ARG A 173 6.80 -11.23 -5.36
N ALA A 174 7.73 -11.19 -6.32
CA ALA A 174 8.42 -9.98 -6.71
C ALA A 174 7.45 -8.94 -7.31
N GLN A 175 6.53 -9.37 -8.18
CA GLN A 175 5.53 -8.49 -8.75
C GLN A 175 4.50 -8.00 -7.70
N ARG A 176 4.05 -8.86 -6.77
CA ARG A 176 3.20 -8.42 -5.65
C ARG A 176 3.90 -7.37 -4.79
N MET A 177 5.17 -7.58 -4.46
CA MET A 177 5.98 -6.60 -3.73
C MET A 177 6.14 -5.30 -4.51
N PHE A 178 6.31 -5.37 -5.84
CA PHE A 178 6.40 -4.20 -6.70
C PHE A 178 5.12 -3.36 -6.67
N TYR A 179 3.95 -3.98 -6.84
CA TYR A 179 2.67 -3.25 -6.78
C TYR A 179 2.39 -2.71 -5.37
N ALA A 180 2.69 -3.48 -4.32
CA ALA A 180 2.60 -3.01 -2.94
C ALA A 180 3.55 -1.83 -2.66
N ALA A 181 4.77 -1.86 -3.20
CA ALA A 181 5.73 -0.77 -3.10
C ALA A 181 5.22 0.48 -3.82
N LEU A 182 4.59 0.36 -4.99
CA LEU A 182 3.99 1.50 -5.69
C LEU A 182 2.84 2.14 -4.91
N ILE A 183 1.97 1.32 -4.28
CA ILE A 183 0.93 1.83 -3.38
C ILE A 183 1.59 2.56 -2.21
N THR A 184 2.58 1.94 -1.57
CA THR A 184 3.26 2.51 -0.41
C THR A 184 3.97 3.83 -0.76
N LEU A 185 4.63 3.89 -1.92
CA LEU A 185 5.36 5.05 -2.40
C LEU A 185 4.41 6.17 -2.85
N GLY A 186 3.31 5.83 -3.51
CA GLY A 186 2.27 6.79 -3.87
C GLY A 186 1.55 7.35 -2.64
N LEU A 187 1.13 6.50 -1.71
CA LEU A 187 0.53 6.96 -0.44
C LEU A 187 1.53 7.74 0.41
N GLY A 188 2.79 7.29 0.48
CA GLY A 188 3.87 8.00 1.17
C GLY A 188 4.12 9.38 0.56
N SER A 189 4.16 9.47 -0.76
CA SER A 189 4.25 10.74 -1.50
C SER A 189 3.05 11.64 -1.21
N ALA A 190 1.84 11.09 -1.20
CA ALA A 190 0.63 11.82 -0.86
C ALA A 190 0.72 12.40 0.55
N VAL A 191 1.18 11.61 1.52
CA VAL A 191 1.40 12.09 2.89
C VAL A 191 2.41 13.24 2.90
N VAL A 192 3.59 13.07 2.30
CA VAL A 192 4.63 14.12 2.28
C VAL A 192 4.12 15.40 1.61
N ILE A 193 3.44 15.28 0.47
CA ILE A 193 2.86 16.41 -0.26
C ILE A 193 1.86 17.15 0.64
N HIS A 194 0.92 16.44 1.26
CA HIS A 194 -0.16 17.07 2.02
C HIS A 194 0.27 17.50 3.44
N THR A 195 1.35 16.95 4.01
CA THR A 195 1.80 17.32 5.37
C THR A 195 2.97 18.29 5.39
N VAL A 196 3.92 18.14 4.47
CA VAL A 196 5.17 18.90 4.48
C VAL A 196 5.15 20.01 3.43
N LEU A 197 4.68 19.69 2.23
CA LEU A 197 4.76 20.61 1.08
C LEU A 197 3.51 21.46 0.89
N PHE A 198 2.35 21.07 1.45
CA PHE A 198 1.07 21.74 1.25
C PHE A 198 1.10 23.25 1.49
N GLY A 199 1.81 23.72 2.53
CA GLY A 199 1.92 25.16 2.82
C GLY A 199 2.81 25.94 1.86
N ARG A 200 3.53 25.26 0.96
CA ARG A 200 4.44 25.86 -0.04
C ARG A 200 3.91 25.75 -1.47
N LEU A 201 2.92 24.90 -1.70
CA LEU A 201 2.32 24.69 -3.01
C LEU A 201 1.06 25.55 -3.11
N SER A 202 0.90 26.23 -4.24
CA SER A 202 -0.39 26.81 -4.65
C SER A 202 -1.42 25.72 -4.93
N GLU A 203 -2.69 26.08 -4.95
CA GLU A 203 -3.79 25.15 -5.30
C GLU A 203 -3.57 24.52 -6.68
N THR A 204 -3.14 25.32 -7.65
CA THR A 204 -2.78 24.89 -9.01
C THR A 204 -1.63 23.89 -9.01
N GLU A 205 -0.57 24.14 -8.25
CA GLU A 205 0.55 23.19 -8.15
C GLU A 205 0.13 21.89 -7.45
N LEU A 206 -0.77 21.96 -6.47
CA LEU A 206 -1.27 20.79 -5.77
C LEU A 206 -2.11 19.88 -6.69
N VAL A 207 -2.89 20.46 -7.60
CA VAL A 207 -3.61 19.70 -8.62
C VAL A 207 -2.66 19.13 -9.66
N HIS A 208 -1.68 19.91 -10.14
CA HIS A 208 -0.67 19.43 -11.10
C HIS A 208 0.24 18.32 -10.54
N ILE A 209 0.53 18.32 -9.23
CA ILE A 209 1.30 17.25 -8.59
C ILE A 209 0.44 16.05 -8.22
N SER A 210 -0.89 16.15 -8.29
CA SER A 210 -1.78 15.04 -7.90
C SER A 210 -1.58 13.74 -8.69
N PRO A 211 -1.33 13.75 -10.02
CA PRO A 211 -1.09 12.51 -10.76
C PRO A 211 0.16 11.78 -10.29
N TYR A 212 1.17 12.50 -9.77
CA TYR A 212 2.42 11.91 -9.29
C TYR A 212 2.21 10.88 -8.18
N TRP A 213 1.26 11.12 -7.27
CA TRP A 213 0.99 10.19 -6.17
C TRP A 213 -0.25 9.33 -6.41
N ILE A 214 -1.25 9.81 -7.16
CA ILE A 214 -2.44 9.03 -7.47
C ILE A 214 -2.11 7.89 -8.45
N PHE A 215 -1.33 8.16 -9.50
CA PHE A 215 -1.05 7.17 -10.53
C PHE A 215 -0.36 5.91 -9.98
N PRO A 216 0.72 6.00 -9.16
CA PRO A 216 1.33 4.81 -8.56
C PRO A 216 0.38 4.03 -7.65
N VAL A 217 -0.51 4.71 -6.91
CA VAL A 217 -1.51 4.06 -6.04
C VAL A 217 -2.52 3.29 -6.88
N VAL A 218 -3.10 3.94 -7.89
CA VAL A 218 -4.10 3.32 -8.76
C VAL A 218 -3.47 2.17 -9.54
N PHE A 219 -2.31 2.38 -10.15
CA PHE A 219 -1.61 1.33 -10.89
C PHE A 219 -1.21 0.15 -10.00
N GLY A 220 -0.71 0.42 -8.79
CA GLY A 220 -0.39 -0.64 -7.82
C GLY A 220 -1.64 -1.40 -7.36
N TYR A 221 -2.74 -0.69 -7.05
CA TYR A 221 -4.01 -1.31 -6.68
C TYR A 221 -4.53 -2.22 -7.81
N TYR A 222 -4.59 -1.69 -9.02
CA TYR A 222 -5.03 -2.42 -10.20
C TYR A 222 -4.12 -3.63 -10.50
N GLY A 223 -2.81 -3.49 -10.30
CA GLY A 223 -1.85 -4.59 -10.42
C GLY A 223 -2.13 -5.73 -9.45
N LEU A 224 -2.34 -5.42 -8.17
CA LEU A 224 -2.68 -6.42 -7.15
C LEU A 224 -4.01 -7.12 -7.43
N VAL A 225 -5.03 -6.36 -7.83
CA VAL A 225 -6.33 -6.93 -8.21
C VAL A 225 -6.15 -7.86 -9.41
N ALA A 226 -5.50 -7.40 -10.49
CA ALA A 226 -5.27 -8.21 -11.69
C ALA A 226 -4.53 -9.52 -11.39
N GLN A 227 -3.50 -9.49 -10.52
CA GLN A 227 -2.79 -10.69 -10.08
C GLN A 227 -3.66 -11.65 -9.28
N ARG A 228 -4.51 -11.13 -8.38
CA ARG A 228 -5.43 -11.97 -7.61
C ARG A 228 -6.44 -12.65 -8.53
N MET A 229 -6.87 -11.98 -9.58
CA MET A 229 -7.82 -12.54 -10.55
C MET A 229 -7.15 -13.54 -11.49
N GLU A 230 -5.93 -13.29 -11.95
CA GLU A 230 -5.16 -14.28 -12.71
C GLU A 230 -4.96 -15.58 -11.92
N ALA A 231 -4.62 -15.48 -10.64
CA ALA A 231 -4.48 -16.66 -9.78
C ALA A 231 -5.79 -17.47 -9.74
N ARG A 232 -6.94 -16.80 -9.60
CA ARG A 232 -8.23 -17.49 -9.57
C ARG A 232 -8.72 -17.98 -10.94
N LEU A 233 -8.29 -17.37 -12.05
CA LEU A 233 -8.60 -17.83 -13.40
C LEU A 233 -7.88 -19.14 -13.76
N GLN A 234 -6.76 -19.45 -13.10
CA GLN A 234 -6.15 -20.77 -13.24
C GLN A 234 -6.97 -21.86 -12.54
N ASP A 235 -7.69 -21.49 -11.47
CA ASP A 235 -8.49 -22.43 -10.68
C ASP A 235 -9.94 -22.56 -11.18
N THR A 236 -10.50 -21.51 -11.78
CA THR A 236 -11.86 -21.48 -12.32
C THR A 236 -11.79 -21.40 -13.84
N HIS A 237 -12.41 -22.34 -14.56
CA HIS A 237 -12.52 -22.41 -16.03
C HIS A 237 -13.19 -21.18 -16.72
N LEU A 238 -13.23 -20.03 -16.05
CA LEU A 238 -13.74 -18.77 -16.58
C LEU A 238 -12.77 -18.19 -17.63
N ASP A 239 -13.32 -17.65 -18.70
CA ASP A 239 -12.51 -17.22 -19.84
C ASP A 239 -11.85 -15.84 -19.66
N THR A 240 -12.38 -14.98 -18.77
CA THR A 240 -11.95 -13.58 -18.61
C THR A 240 -11.94 -13.06 -17.16
N VAL A 241 -11.02 -12.13 -16.88
CA VAL A 241 -10.89 -11.39 -15.61
C VAL A 241 -12.19 -10.63 -15.27
N SER A 242 -12.88 -10.09 -16.27
CA SER A 242 -14.11 -9.33 -16.09
C SER A 242 -15.27 -10.14 -15.51
N ASP A 243 -15.41 -11.40 -15.89
CA ASP A 243 -16.54 -12.24 -15.46
C ASP A 243 -16.45 -12.55 -13.96
N GLN A 244 -15.23 -12.81 -13.49
CA GLN A 244 -14.95 -13.02 -12.08
C GLN A 244 -15.15 -11.75 -11.25
N LEU A 245 -14.86 -10.58 -11.83
CA LEU A 245 -15.06 -9.30 -11.14
C LEU A 245 -16.55 -9.04 -10.91
N LEU A 246 -17.37 -9.36 -11.92
CA LEU A 246 -18.82 -9.26 -11.83
C LEU A 246 -19.41 -10.20 -10.78
N SER A 247 -18.82 -11.39 -10.55
CA SER A 247 -19.30 -12.26 -9.47
C SER A 247 -19.03 -11.63 -8.09
N VAL A 248 -17.83 -11.09 -7.88
CA VAL A 248 -17.46 -10.40 -6.62
C VAL A 248 -18.31 -9.15 -6.41
N ILE A 249 -18.58 -8.39 -7.48
CA ILE A 249 -19.45 -7.20 -7.42
C ILE A 249 -20.90 -7.58 -7.07
N LYS A 250 -21.41 -8.72 -7.56
CA LYS A 250 -22.77 -9.18 -7.23
C LYS A 250 -22.92 -9.62 -5.76
N GLU A 251 -21.83 -10.05 -5.13
CA GLU A 251 -21.84 -10.44 -3.70
C GLU A 251 -21.81 -9.23 -2.76
N THR A 252 -21.44 -8.05 -3.25
CA THR A 252 -21.50 -6.81 -2.47
C THR A 252 -22.91 -6.22 -2.61
N GLY A 253 -23.58 -5.97 -1.47
CA GLY A 253 -24.95 -5.43 -1.47
C GLY A 253 -25.11 -4.13 -2.27
N LEU A 254 -26.35 -3.72 -2.55
CA LEU A 254 -26.72 -2.66 -3.52
C LEU A 254 -25.82 -1.41 -3.55
N VAL A 255 -25.51 -0.84 -2.39
CA VAL A 255 -24.62 0.34 -2.29
C VAL A 255 -23.17 -0.03 -2.64
N GLY A 256 -22.67 -1.14 -2.10
CA GLY A 256 -21.34 -1.66 -2.39
C GLY A 256 -21.18 -2.02 -3.87
N GLN A 257 -22.24 -2.54 -4.50
CA GLN A 257 -22.26 -2.86 -5.92
C GLN A 257 -22.01 -1.62 -6.80
N VAL A 258 -22.67 -0.50 -6.51
CA VAL A 258 -22.50 0.76 -7.26
C VAL A 258 -21.07 1.27 -7.12
N PHE A 259 -20.52 1.28 -5.90
CA PHE A 259 -19.14 1.72 -5.69
C PHE A 259 -18.12 0.77 -6.33
N ALA A 260 -18.30 -0.54 -6.15
CA ALA A 260 -17.41 -1.53 -6.73
C ALA A 260 -17.45 -1.47 -8.26
N PHE A 261 -18.63 -1.27 -8.84
CA PHE A 261 -18.80 -1.07 -10.28
C PHE A 261 -18.11 0.21 -10.73
N LEU A 262 -18.30 1.35 -10.06
CA LEU A 262 -17.65 2.61 -10.42
C LEU A 262 -16.12 2.50 -10.36
N VAL A 263 -15.60 1.92 -9.26
CA VAL A 263 -14.16 1.76 -9.04
C VAL A 263 -13.55 0.81 -10.05
N HIS A 264 -14.23 -0.30 -10.37
CA HIS A 264 -13.67 -1.36 -11.21
C HIS A 264 -14.17 -1.34 -12.65
N ALA A 265 -15.02 -0.40 -13.06
CA ALA A 265 -15.51 -0.27 -14.43
C ALA A 265 -14.38 -0.30 -15.49
N PRO A 266 -13.19 0.30 -15.26
CA PRO A 266 -12.09 0.19 -16.21
C PRO A 266 -11.63 -1.25 -16.48
N PHE A 267 -11.75 -2.17 -15.51
CA PHE A 267 -11.45 -3.59 -15.73
C PHE A 267 -12.43 -4.25 -16.69
N LEU A 268 -13.69 -3.82 -16.70
CA LEU A 268 -14.72 -4.38 -17.59
C LEU A 268 -14.49 -3.98 -19.05
N LEU A 269 -13.79 -2.88 -19.29
CA LEU A 269 -13.46 -2.41 -20.63
C LEU A 269 -12.26 -3.15 -21.25
N VAL A 270 -11.45 -3.83 -20.44
CA VAL A 270 -10.20 -4.45 -20.88
C VAL A 270 -10.34 -5.97 -20.97
N LYS A 271 -10.50 -6.47 -22.20
CA LYS A 271 -10.57 -7.92 -22.49
C LYS A 271 -9.19 -8.57 -22.63
N SER A 272 -8.28 -8.33 -21.69
CA SER A 272 -6.95 -8.95 -21.70
C SER A 272 -6.85 -10.03 -20.62
N ARG A 273 -6.17 -11.14 -20.95
CA ARG A 273 -5.77 -12.16 -19.97
C ARG A 273 -4.50 -11.79 -19.21
N GLN A 274 -3.74 -10.81 -19.70
CA GLN A 274 -2.47 -10.42 -19.08
C GLN A 274 -2.71 -9.39 -17.96
N PRO A 275 -2.31 -9.67 -16.71
CA PRO A 275 -2.58 -8.81 -15.56
C PRO A 275 -1.96 -7.42 -15.70
N TRP A 276 -0.72 -7.36 -16.19
CA TRP A 276 0.01 -6.11 -16.32
C TRP A 276 -0.63 -5.20 -17.38
N VAL A 277 -1.17 -5.76 -18.47
CA VAL A 277 -1.91 -4.99 -19.49
C VAL A 277 -3.18 -4.41 -18.87
N THR A 278 -3.90 -5.25 -18.12
CA THR A 278 -5.15 -4.85 -17.47
C THR A 278 -4.90 -3.76 -16.42
N ALA A 279 -3.83 -3.89 -15.64
CA ALA A 279 -3.43 -2.87 -14.68
C ALA A 279 -3.00 -1.56 -15.34
N LEU A 280 -2.21 -1.64 -16.42
CA LEU A 280 -1.77 -0.48 -17.17
C LEU A 280 -2.96 0.27 -17.79
N VAL A 281 -3.81 -0.42 -18.53
CA VAL A 281 -4.96 0.21 -19.19
C VAL A 281 -5.97 0.74 -18.16
N GLY A 282 -6.26 -0.03 -17.11
CA GLY A 282 -7.14 0.40 -16.03
C GLY A 282 -6.62 1.66 -15.32
N SER A 283 -5.31 1.73 -15.06
CA SER A 283 -4.67 2.91 -14.48
C SER A 283 -4.68 4.11 -15.44
N LEU A 284 -4.50 3.89 -16.74
CA LEU A 284 -4.51 4.94 -17.75
C LEU A 284 -5.90 5.56 -17.89
N ILE A 285 -6.95 4.73 -17.87
CA ILE A 285 -8.34 5.19 -17.87
C ILE A 285 -8.60 6.09 -16.65
N TRP A 286 -8.17 5.66 -15.46
CA TRP A 286 -8.28 6.48 -14.25
C TRP A 286 -7.48 7.77 -14.31
N ALA A 287 -6.24 7.73 -14.83
CA ALA A 287 -5.41 8.91 -15.01
C ALA A 287 -6.09 9.93 -15.94
N MET A 288 -6.62 9.47 -17.07
CA MET A 288 -7.39 10.31 -17.99
C MET A 288 -8.67 10.86 -17.35
N ALA A 289 -9.42 10.02 -16.63
CA ALA A 289 -10.64 10.44 -15.94
C ALA A 289 -10.35 11.53 -14.90
N LEU A 290 -9.25 11.42 -14.15
CA LEU A 290 -8.80 12.42 -13.19
C LEU A 290 -8.39 13.72 -13.88
N ILE A 291 -7.60 13.66 -14.96
CA ILE A 291 -7.19 14.85 -15.72
C ILE A 291 -8.43 15.58 -16.25
N LEU A 292 -9.37 14.86 -16.85
CA LEU A 292 -10.62 15.42 -17.35
C LEU A 292 -11.46 16.01 -16.22
N PHE A 293 -11.58 15.30 -15.10
CA PHE A 293 -12.32 15.77 -13.92
C PHE A 293 -11.74 17.08 -13.40
N PHE A 294 -10.42 17.16 -13.21
CA PHE A 294 -9.78 18.39 -12.73
C PHE A 294 -9.93 19.53 -13.72
N GLY A 295 -9.71 19.28 -15.03
CA GLY A 295 -9.86 20.30 -16.07
C GLY A 295 -11.31 20.79 -16.26
N LEU A 296 -12.31 19.95 -16.00
CA LEU A 296 -13.73 20.32 -16.13
C LEU A 296 -14.27 21.01 -14.88
N VAL A 297 -13.93 20.52 -13.69
CA VAL A 297 -14.45 21.05 -12.43
C VAL A 297 -13.73 22.34 -12.02
N TRP A 298 -12.44 22.45 -12.36
CA TRP A 298 -11.63 23.63 -12.10
C TRP A 298 -10.95 24.12 -13.38
N PRO A 299 -11.69 24.67 -14.34
CA PRO A 299 -11.13 25.13 -15.62
C PRO A 299 -10.16 26.32 -15.49
N SER A 300 -10.11 26.94 -14.31
CA SER A 300 -9.21 28.04 -13.97
C SER A 300 -7.90 27.60 -13.31
N LEU A 301 -7.71 26.30 -13.07
CA LEU A 301 -6.46 25.72 -12.55
C LEU A 301 -5.51 25.31 -13.68
#